data_AF-A0AAV2Z0V5-F1
#
_entry.id   AF-A0AAV2Z0V5-F1
#
_cell.length_a   1.000
_cell.length_b   1.000
_cell.length_c   1.000
_cell.angle_alpha   90.00
_cell.angle_beta   90.00
_cell.angle_gamma   90.00
#
_symmetry.space_group_name_H-M   'P 1'
#
loop_
_entity.id
_entity.type
_entity.pdbx_description
1 polymer ?
#
loop_
_entity_poly.entity_id
_entity_poly.type
_entity_poly.pdbx_seq_one_letter_code
_entity_poly.pdbx_strand_id
1 'polypeptide(L)'
;MSDECLEGLACTYEFAPSGVLPTVDPSLTIKQWLLSASAFNRYNAFLHKYNRPITVIGHTGSILSAAVIVGPASFGRVAAIVQPFCSFIGAPSIILSLRVNLLRLVLSTFDFWYGSITDTVCCVCYAILFQDVRIAIMPLTWLGYVFSMCVDANLRDANETMGNAIANAGCMMFLGLACALQIIDDAHQLVLFSSWKRSLSTKEVLLNGLGILLIWMVRTAVRKRQCIERRKQTQQCTNQMISYRCKLILLVREGGIQSSVNAVRGGRGKVLSPVTSKASPKQVQLKHIPIPVTIKATRLICRRLFLGFEFIRTRFSRTWGRVLCLSILYGVGLVGITTTVLVTLRLRDPELPNWLVITSISTTIAFFFVIAGLCQTNILLRLSSSFDAVFLSLQLQLAIICVCDLFNWDWRATCAVLSSYFWLQLVLVLDALTPVMRHQLAFDLRYATIVLVLAALGQVALTLELMVWDNWELQDRVLVDREVFGRPMVFRVVPFLFSRMLTVFLWCMRLVWRMWTRDHPSELILLLGNVEYVYKSNRGQQRPYQWRRQTTVTRRRWKVWTKVTQTTLRATRIEPTPVVVDTGEERTPNTKQSSKSMRW
;
A
#
# COMPACT_ATOMS: atom_id res chain seq x y z
N MET A 1 -29.09 24.58 25.53
CA MET A 1 -27.90 23.95 24.90
C MET A 1 -26.89 23.77 26.02
N SER A 2 -26.46 22.55 26.37
CA SER A 2 -25.48 22.38 27.45
C SER A 2 -24.07 22.64 26.92
N ASP A 3 -23.31 23.49 27.60
CA ASP A 3 -21.99 23.97 27.19
C ASP A 3 -21.01 22.85 26.83
N GLU A 4 -21.01 21.71 27.54
CA GLU A 4 -20.11 20.57 27.25
C GLU A 4 -20.24 19.98 25.82
N CYS A 5 -21.43 20.02 25.21
CA CYS A 5 -21.66 19.44 23.89
C CYS A 5 -21.27 20.42 22.76
N LEU A 6 -21.38 21.73 23.03
CA LEU A 6 -20.84 22.79 22.19
C LEU A 6 -19.32 22.85 22.31
N GLU A 7 -18.78 22.68 23.52
CA GLU A 7 -17.35 22.58 23.81
C GLU A 7 -16.74 21.37 23.08
N GLY A 8 -17.39 20.20 23.11
CA GLY A 8 -16.98 19.01 22.35
C GLY A 8 -16.93 19.19 20.83
N LEU A 9 -17.78 20.08 20.27
CA LEU A 9 -17.79 20.45 18.85
C LEU A 9 -16.77 21.56 18.53
N ALA A 10 -16.40 22.38 19.52
CA ALA A 10 -15.32 23.36 19.43
C ALA A 10 -13.93 22.72 19.61
N CYS A 11 -13.86 21.46 20.07
CA CYS A 11 -12.61 20.72 20.21
C CYS A 11 -11.85 20.65 18.87
N THR A 12 -10.56 20.97 18.95
CA THR A 12 -9.60 20.69 17.89
C THR A 12 -8.80 19.45 18.26
N TYR A 13 -8.58 18.55 17.30
CA TYR A 13 -7.75 17.36 17.52
C TYR A 13 -6.37 17.53 16.91
N GLU A 14 -5.39 16.93 17.58
CA GLU A 14 -4.02 16.80 17.11
C GLU A 14 -3.58 15.32 17.15
N PHE A 15 -2.72 14.93 16.20
CA PHE A 15 -2.12 13.61 16.18
C PHE A 15 -0.88 13.58 17.08
N ALA A 16 -0.89 12.72 18.09
CA ALA A 16 0.26 12.46 18.94
C ALA A 16 0.69 10.98 18.84
N PRO A 17 1.95 10.64 19.12
CA PRO A 17 2.36 9.24 19.23
C PRO A 17 1.68 8.57 20.43
N SER A 18 1.26 7.29 20.28
CA SER A 18 0.58 6.54 21.35
C SER A 18 1.46 6.30 22.59
N GLY A 19 2.77 6.20 22.39
CA GLY A 19 3.74 5.97 23.46
C GLY A 19 5.10 6.61 23.18
N VAL A 20 6.02 6.44 24.13
CA VAL A 20 7.39 6.94 23.99
C VAL A 20 8.06 6.27 22.80
N LEU A 21 8.54 7.08 21.86
CA LEU A 21 9.24 6.57 20.68
C LEU A 21 10.60 5.96 21.10
N PRO A 22 11.02 4.85 20.45
CA PRO A 22 12.24 4.16 20.85
C PRO A 22 13.46 5.04 20.64
N THR A 23 14.44 4.91 21.54
CA THR A 23 15.77 5.48 21.36
C THR A 23 16.60 4.52 20.53
N VAL A 24 17.27 5.07 19.52
CA VAL A 24 18.10 4.27 18.62
C VAL A 24 19.51 4.86 18.61
N ASP A 25 20.52 4.01 18.68
CA ASP A 25 21.88 4.44 18.32
C ASP A 25 22.06 4.23 16.82
N PRO A 26 22.04 5.31 16.01
CA PRO A 26 22.25 5.19 14.59
C PRO A 26 23.74 4.91 14.27
N SER A 27 24.69 5.14 15.16
CA SER A 27 26.12 4.97 14.84
C SER A 27 26.55 3.50 14.74
N LEU A 28 25.89 2.61 15.49
CA LEU A 28 26.22 1.19 15.55
C LEU A 28 25.85 0.46 14.25
N THR A 29 26.88 0.08 13.50
CA THR A 29 26.76 -0.71 12.25
C THR A 29 27.10 -2.19 12.50
N ILE A 30 26.58 -3.09 11.66
CA ILE A 30 26.88 -4.54 11.78
C ILE A 30 28.39 -4.79 11.76
N LYS A 31 29.15 -4.11 10.89
CA LYS A 31 30.63 -4.24 10.91
C LYS A 31 31.29 -3.79 12.20
N GLN A 32 30.76 -2.78 12.88
CA GLN A 32 31.35 -2.33 14.15
C GLN A 32 31.05 -3.32 15.27
N TRP A 33 29.91 -3.99 15.18
CA TRP A 33 29.53 -5.04 16.13
C TRP A 33 30.30 -6.35 15.89
N LEU A 34 30.52 -6.71 14.62
CA LEU A 34 31.14 -8.00 14.24
C LEU A 34 32.67 -7.95 14.15
N LEU A 35 33.26 -6.84 13.68
CA LEU A 35 34.70 -6.73 13.42
C LEU A 35 35.43 -6.05 14.58
N SER A 36 36.67 -6.49 14.83
CA SER A 36 37.59 -5.78 15.72
C SER A 36 37.92 -4.37 15.19
N ALA A 37 38.36 -3.46 16.06
CA ALA A 37 38.65 -2.07 15.66
C ALA A 37 39.66 -1.95 14.50
N SER A 38 40.68 -2.81 14.48
CA SER A 38 41.69 -2.83 13.41
C SER A 38 41.13 -3.38 12.09
N ALA A 39 40.26 -4.39 12.14
CA ALA A 39 39.57 -4.93 10.98
C ALA A 39 38.52 -3.95 10.44
N PHE A 40 37.79 -3.26 11.32
CA PHE A 40 36.84 -2.21 10.96
C PHE A 40 37.50 -1.06 10.19
N ASN A 41 38.67 -0.59 10.64
CA ASN A 41 39.42 0.47 9.96
C ASN A 41 39.92 0.02 8.59
N ARG A 42 40.51 -1.18 8.51
CA ARG A 42 40.96 -1.78 7.23
C ARG A 42 39.80 -1.94 6.25
N TYR A 43 38.67 -2.47 6.71
CA TYR A 43 37.47 -2.65 5.90
C TYR A 43 36.89 -1.32 5.42
N ASN A 44 36.88 -0.28 6.26
CA ASN A 44 36.43 1.05 5.86
C ASN A 44 37.37 1.71 4.83
N ALA A 45 38.69 1.54 4.98
CA ALA A 45 39.66 2.02 4.00
C ALA A 45 39.47 1.31 2.64
N PHE A 46 39.28 -0.02 2.68
CA PHE A 46 38.95 -0.82 1.51
C PHE A 46 37.65 -0.35 0.84
N LEU A 47 36.56 -0.26 1.60
CA LEU A 47 35.30 0.25 1.08
C LEU A 47 35.44 1.66 0.53
N HIS A 48 36.17 2.57 1.18
CA HIS A 48 36.34 3.92 0.67
C HIS A 48 37.03 3.94 -0.70
N LYS A 49 38.06 3.10 -0.89
CA LYS A 49 38.79 2.97 -2.16
C LYS A 49 37.94 2.29 -3.25
N TYR A 50 37.15 1.28 -2.89
CA TYR A 50 36.46 0.41 -3.84
C TYR A 50 34.93 0.53 -3.85
N ASN A 51 34.31 1.51 -3.15
CA ASN A 51 32.85 1.59 -3.04
C ASN A 51 32.17 1.71 -4.41
N ARG A 52 32.67 2.58 -5.28
CA ARG A 52 32.10 2.77 -6.63
C ARG A 52 32.15 1.49 -7.47
N PRO A 53 33.32 0.84 -7.68
CA PRO A 53 33.36 -0.39 -8.47
C PRO A 53 32.53 -1.50 -7.83
N ILE A 54 32.56 -1.68 -6.51
CA ILE A 54 31.72 -2.68 -5.81
C ILE A 54 30.23 -2.41 -6.06
N THR A 55 29.78 -1.16 -5.95
CA THR A 55 28.38 -0.78 -6.21
C THR A 55 28.00 -1.01 -7.67
N VAL A 56 28.87 -0.65 -8.62
CA VAL A 56 28.62 -0.90 -10.06
C VAL A 56 28.52 -2.40 -10.34
N ILE A 57 29.47 -3.21 -9.84
CA ILE A 57 29.45 -4.67 -9.99
C ILE A 57 28.17 -5.26 -9.38
N GLY A 58 27.75 -4.80 -8.20
CA GLY A 58 26.52 -5.25 -7.56
C GLY A 58 25.25 -4.90 -8.36
N HIS A 59 25.17 -3.69 -8.91
CA HIS A 59 24.06 -3.29 -9.79
C HIS A 59 24.06 -4.08 -11.10
N THR A 60 25.23 -4.30 -11.70
CA THR A 60 25.36 -5.16 -12.87
C THR A 60 24.91 -6.58 -12.57
N GLY A 61 25.29 -7.15 -11.42
CA GLY A 61 24.81 -8.46 -10.98
C GLY A 61 23.29 -8.53 -10.77
N SER A 62 22.68 -7.42 -10.31
CA SER A 62 21.22 -7.33 -10.16
C SER A 62 20.52 -7.30 -11.52
N ILE A 63 21.00 -6.48 -12.48
CA ILE A 63 20.46 -6.43 -13.86
C ILE A 63 20.68 -7.77 -14.56
N LEU A 64 21.85 -8.38 -14.38
CA LEU A 64 22.17 -9.69 -14.94
C LEU A 64 21.22 -10.77 -14.41
N SER A 65 20.68 -10.65 -13.20
CA SER A 65 19.68 -11.59 -12.67
C SER A 65 18.42 -11.62 -13.55
N ALA A 66 17.92 -10.46 -13.97
CA ALA A 66 16.77 -10.38 -14.86
C ALA A 66 17.09 -10.94 -16.24
N ALA A 67 18.30 -10.69 -16.74
CA ALA A 67 18.76 -11.23 -18.02
C ALA A 67 18.93 -12.76 -18.00
N VAL A 68 19.39 -13.34 -16.88
CA VAL A 68 19.50 -14.80 -16.69
C VAL A 68 18.12 -15.45 -16.72
N ILE A 69 17.11 -14.80 -16.13
CA ILE A 69 15.74 -15.33 -16.08
C ILE A 69 15.07 -15.30 -17.45
N VAL A 70 15.26 -14.22 -18.23
CA VAL A 70 14.51 -14.01 -19.49
C VAL A 70 15.30 -14.47 -20.72
N GLY A 71 16.63 -14.54 -20.63
CA GLY A 71 17.47 -14.92 -21.75
C GLY A 71 17.31 -16.38 -22.17
N PRO A 72 17.83 -16.76 -23.36
CA PRO A 72 17.84 -18.14 -23.83
C PRO A 72 18.49 -19.08 -22.80
N ALA A 73 18.02 -20.33 -22.71
CA ALA A 73 18.46 -21.27 -21.68
C ALA A 73 19.99 -21.49 -21.69
N SER A 74 20.62 -21.52 -22.88
CA SER A 74 22.07 -21.66 -23.03
C SER A 74 22.85 -20.50 -22.40
N PHE A 75 22.42 -19.26 -22.64
CA PHE A 75 23.00 -18.07 -22.01
C PHE A 75 22.70 -18.04 -20.51
N GLY A 76 21.44 -18.31 -20.13
CA GLY A 76 20.98 -18.29 -18.74
C GLY A 76 21.78 -19.24 -17.86
N ARG A 77 22.05 -20.48 -18.31
CA ARG A 77 22.82 -21.47 -17.54
C ARG A 77 24.26 -21.04 -17.28
N VAL A 78 24.93 -20.44 -18.26
CA VAL A 78 26.31 -19.93 -18.09
C VAL A 78 26.33 -18.68 -17.22
N ALA A 79 25.45 -17.72 -17.50
CA ALA A 79 25.36 -16.47 -16.76
C ALA A 79 24.88 -16.67 -15.32
N ALA A 80 24.12 -17.73 -15.04
CA ALA A 80 23.70 -18.12 -13.68
C ALA A 80 24.86 -18.52 -12.77
N ILE A 81 26.01 -18.90 -13.33
CA ILE A 81 27.23 -19.17 -12.54
C ILE A 81 27.95 -17.86 -12.23
N VAL A 82 28.03 -16.95 -13.21
CA VAL A 82 28.75 -15.66 -13.08
C VAL A 82 27.99 -14.66 -12.20
N GLN A 83 26.67 -14.60 -12.34
CA GLN A 83 25.82 -13.63 -11.65
C GLN A 83 25.95 -13.69 -10.12
N PRO A 84 25.97 -14.88 -9.48
CA PRO A 84 26.19 -14.99 -8.06
C PRO A 84 27.49 -14.36 -7.59
N PHE A 85 28.60 -14.54 -8.31
CA PHE A 85 29.88 -13.92 -7.94
C PHE A 85 29.80 -12.39 -7.99
N CYS A 86 29.19 -11.82 -9.02
CA CYS A 86 29.01 -10.37 -9.12
C CYS A 86 28.16 -9.82 -7.96
N SER A 87 27.06 -10.49 -7.65
CA SER A 87 26.15 -10.06 -6.58
C SER A 87 26.74 -10.28 -5.19
N PHE A 88 27.49 -11.36 -4.99
CA PHE A 88 28.17 -11.67 -3.74
C PHE A 88 29.26 -10.66 -3.40
N ILE A 89 29.95 -10.05 -4.38
CA ILE A 89 30.92 -8.99 -4.11
C ILE A 89 30.24 -7.74 -3.51
N GLY A 90 29.03 -7.41 -3.98
CA GLY A 90 28.26 -6.26 -3.51
C GLY A 90 27.57 -6.48 -2.16
N ALA A 91 27.09 -7.69 -1.89
CA ALA A 91 26.23 -7.98 -0.74
C ALA A 91 26.87 -7.67 0.64
N PRO A 92 28.11 -8.10 0.96
CA PRO A 92 28.76 -7.78 2.23
C PRO A 92 28.87 -6.28 2.48
N SER A 93 29.13 -5.49 1.43
CA SER A 93 29.23 -4.03 1.50
C SER A 93 27.93 -3.39 2.00
N ILE A 94 26.79 -3.94 1.58
CA ILE A 94 25.46 -3.48 1.99
C ILE A 94 25.16 -4.00 3.40
N ILE A 95 25.28 -5.31 3.63
CA ILE A 95 24.98 -5.98 4.92
C ILE A 95 25.74 -5.30 6.06
N LEU A 96 27.05 -5.22 5.92
CA LEU A 96 27.93 -4.70 6.96
C LEU A 96 27.71 -3.20 7.22
N SER A 97 27.09 -2.49 6.29
CA SER A 97 26.74 -1.07 6.43
C SER A 97 25.38 -0.83 7.09
N LEU A 98 24.56 -1.87 7.30
CA LEU A 98 23.28 -1.74 7.99
C LEU A 98 23.50 -1.36 9.47
N ARG A 99 22.60 -0.51 9.99
CA ARG A 99 22.61 -0.07 11.38
C ARG A 99 21.78 -1.01 12.24
N VAL A 100 22.39 -1.60 13.26
CA VAL A 100 21.81 -2.72 14.03
C VAL A 100 20.48 -2.35 14.68
N ASN A 101 20.43 -1.19 15.37
CA ASN A 101 19.23 -0.76 16.08
C ASN A 101 18.08 -0.37 15.15
N LEU A 102 18.39 0.25 13.99
CA LEU A 102 17.39 0.56 12.98
C LEU A 102 16.91 -0.72 12.27
N LEU A 103 17.83 -1.67 12.02
CA LEU A 103 17.50 -2.96 11.44
C LEU A 103 16.54 -3.73 12.34
N ARG A 104 16.83 -3.82 13.64
CA ARG A 104 15.92 -4.45 14.62
C ARG A 104 14.51 -3.86 14.56
N LEU A 105 14.42 -2.55 14.40
CA LEU A 105 13.14 -1.85 14.28
C LEU A 105 12.41 -2.20 12.98
N VAL A 106 13.11 -2.26 11.84
CA VAL A 106 12.53 -2.69 10.55
C VAL A 106 12.10 -4.15 10.59
N LEU A 107 12.92 -5.04 11.15
CA LEU A 107 12.61 -6.46 11.31
C LEU A 107 11.40 -6.72 12.23
N SER A 108 11.06 -5.78 13.11
CA SER A 108 9.84 -5.87 13.92
C SER A 108 8.57 -5.47 13.16
N THR A 109 8.68 -4.95 11.94
CA THR A 109 7.52 -4.48 11.16
C THR A 109 6.88 -5.62 10.37
N PHE A 110 5.54 -5.63 10.32
CA PHE A 110 4.78 -6.53 9.46
C PHE A 110 5.17 -6.38 7.98
N ASP A 111 5.38 -5.13 7.53
CA ASP A 111 5.68 -4.84 6.12
C ASP A 111 6.97 -5.53 5.65
N PHE A 112 7.96 -5.69 6.54
CA PHE A 112 9.18 -6.46 6.27
C PHE A 112 8.87 -7.94 6.07
N TRP A 113 8.23 -8.59 7.06
CA TRP A 113 7.95 -10.03 6.99
C TRP A 113 7.02 -10.40 5.85
N TYR A 114 5.96 -9.62 5.63
CA TYR A 114 5.04 -9.82 4.52
C TYR A 114 5.78 -9.76 3.17
N GLY A 115 6.65 -8.76 3.00
CA GLY A 115 7.48 -8.64 1.80
C GLY A 115 8.47 -9.79 1.65
N SER A 116 9.20 -10.15 2.71
CA SER A 116 10.20 -11.22 2.69
C SER A 116 9.57 -12.58 2.41
N ILE A 117 8.42 -12.91 3.00
CA ILE A 117 7.70 -14.15 2.72
C ILE A 117 7.22 -14.17 1.26
N THR A 118 6.65 -13.07 0.76
CA THR A 118 6.22 -12.96 -0.64
C THR A 118 7.40 -13.19 -1.60
N ASP A 119 8.55 -12.58 -1.29
CA ASP A 119 9.78 -12.74 -2.06
C ASP A 119 10.33 -14.18 -2.01
N THR A 120 10.29 -14.83 -0.84
CA THR A 120 10.63 -16.25 -0.70
C THR A 120 9.72 -17.11 -1.57
N VAL A 121 8.41 -16.89 -1.55
CA VAL A 121 7.45 -17.64 -2.38
C VAL A 121 7.76 -17.44 -3.86
N CYS A 122 8.05 -16.21 -4.31
CA CYS A 122 8.48 -15.94 -5.69
C CYS A 122 9.77 -16.69 -6.05
N CYS A 123 10.78 -16.68 -5.18
CA CYS A 123 12.05 -17.37 -5.43
C CYS A 123 11.87 -18.89 -5.50
N VAL A 124 11.02 -19.47 -4.64
CA VAL A 124 10.66 -20.89 -4.70
C VAL A 124 9.91 -21.21 -6.00
N CYS A 125 8.95 -20.37 -6.40
CA CYS A 125 8.24 -20.54 -7.67
C CYS A 125 9.18 -20.48 -8.88
N TYR A 126 10.14 -19.55 -8.88
CA TYR A 126 11.18 -19.52 -9.91
C TYR A 126 12.06 -20.77 -9.89
N ALA A 127 12.45 -21.25 -8.70
CA ALA A 127 13.25 -22.45 -8.60
C ALA A 127 12.54 -23.68 -9.19
N ILE A 128 11.24 -23.82 -8.88
CA ILE A 128 10.37 -24.86 -9.45
C ILE A 128 10.23 -24.70 -10.96
N LEU A 129 10.17 -23.46 -11.46
CA LEU A 129 9.99 -23.17 -12.88
C LEU A 129 11.24 -23.49 -13.71
N PHE A 130 12.44 -23.29 -13.18
CA PHE A 130 13.69 -23.50 -13.92
C PHE A 130 14.20 -24.94 -13.91
N GLN A 131 14.11 -25.64 -12.78
CA GLN A 131 14.62 -27.01 -12.58
C GLN A 131 16.06 -27.26 -13.09
N ASP A 132 16.88 -26.21 -13.22
CA ASP A 132 18.24 -26.27 -13.77
C ASP A 132 19.23 -25.37 -13.01
N VAL A 133 20.42 -25.16 -13.57
CA VAL A 133 21.49 -24.35 -12.96
C VAL A 133 21.06 -22.90 -12.67
N ARG A 134 20.03 -22.36 -13.34
CA ARG A 134 19.52 -21.00 -13.09
C ARG A 134 18.99 -20.82 -11.67
N ILE A 135 18.63 -21.90 -10.98
CA ILE A 135 18.21 -21.86 -9.57
C ILE A 135 19.28 -21.23 -8.66
N ALA A 136 20.57 -21.34 -9.03
CA ALA A 136 21.68 -20.82 -8.24
C ALA A 136 21.63 -19.31 -7.98
N ILE A 137 20.93 -18.53 -8.82
CA ILE A 137 20.80 -17.08 -8.63
C ILE A 137 19.79 -16.71 -7.53
N MET A 138 18.82 -17.59 -7.25
CA MET A 138 17.65 -17.28 -6.40
C MET A 138 18.02 -16.81 -4.99
N PRO A 139 18.96 -17.44 -4.26
CA PRO A 139 19.29 -17.00 -2.90
C PRO A 139 19.85 -15.58 -2.84
N LEU A 140 20.64 -15.17 -3.83
CA LEU A 140 21.23 -13.83 -3.87
C LEU A 140 20.24 -12.78 -4.37
N THR A 141 19.36 -13.14 -5.29
CA THR A 141 18.24 -12.29 -5.70
C THR A 141 17.30 -12.03 -4.51
N TRP A 142 16.91 -13.09 -3.78
CA TRP A 142 16.15 -13.00 -2.53
C TRP A 142 16.82 -12.05 -1.54
N LEU A 143 18.12 -12.27 -1.29
CA LEU A 143 18.88 -11.46 -0.34
C LEU A 143 18.94 -9.97 -0.76
N GLY A 144 19.09 -9.70 -2.05
CA GLY A 144 19.05 -8.35 -2.62
C GLY A 144 17.71 -7.64 -2.41
N TYR A 145 16.61 -8.36 -2.55
CA TYR A 145 15.27 -7.82 -2.26
C TYR A 145 15.06 -7.58 -0.77
N VAL A 146 15.41 -8.52 0.09
CA VAL A 146 15.36 -8.35 1.56
C VAL A 146 16.14 -7.10 1.99
N PHE A 147 17.33 -6.85 1.43
CA PHE A 147 18.08 -5.62 1.75
C PHE A 147 17.43 -4.36 1.21
N SER A 148 16.76 -4.44 0.05
CA SER A 148 15.97 -3.33 -0.46
C SER A 148 14.80 -3.00 0.48
N MET A 149 14.30 -3.98 1.26
CA MET A 149 13.30 -3.77 2.30
C MET A 149 13.86 -3.13 3.58
N CYS A 150 15.15 -3.37 3.88
CA CYS A 150 15.89 -2.77 4.99
C CYS A 150 16.32 -1.31 4.74
N VAL A 151 15.51 -0.56 4.00
CA VAL A 151 15.81 0.79 3.48
C VAL A 151 16.08 1.84 4.58
N ASP A 152 15.52 1.63 5.78
CA ASP A 152 15.71 2.54 6.91
C ASP A 152 16.99 2.26 7.68
N ALA A 153 17.46 1.00 7.67
CA ALA A 153 18.72 0.62 8.29
C ALA A 153 19.92 1.00 7.41
N ASN A 154 19.68 1.19 6.11
CA ASN A 154 20.68 1.62 5.14
C ASN A 154 20.69 3.15 4.98
N LEU A 155 21.65 3.83 5.61
CA LEU A 155 21.85 5.29 5.46
C LEU A 155 22.85 5.67 4.36
N ARG A 156 23.03 4.81 3.35
CA ARG A 156 23.69 5.21 2.11
C ARG A 156 22.89 6.31 1.40
N ASP A 157 23.45 6.87 0.34
CA ASP A 157 22.85 7.99 -0.37
C ASP A 157 21.38 7.69 -0.71
N ALA A 158 20.50 8.60 -0.31
CA ALA A 158 19.06 8.47 -0.55
C ALA A 158 18.76 8.41 -2.06
N ASN A 159 19.59 9.06 -2.89
CA ASN A 159 19.47 8.99 -4.34
C ASN A 159 19.82 7.61 -4.88
N GLU A 160 20.90 6.99 -4.41
CA GLU A 160 21.28 5.62 -4.80
C GLU A 160 20.18 4.62 -4.42
N THR A 161 19.64 4.77 -3.21
CA THR A 161 18.57 3.90 -2.71
C THR A 161 17.28 4.06 -3.52
N MET A 162 16.91 5.29 -3.87
CA MET A 162 15.76 5.57 -4.73
C MET A 162 15.97 5.01 -6.15
N GLY A 163 17.17 5.20 -6.72
CA GLY A 163 17.53 4.64 -8.03
C GLY A 163 17.45 3.12 -8.04
N ASN A 164 17.94 2.46 -7.00
CA ASN A 164 17.85 1.02 -6.84
C ASN A 164 16.40 0.53 -6.75
N ALA A 165 15.54 1.23 -5.98
CA ALA A 165 14.12 0.88 -5.89
C ALA A 165 13.40 1.01 -7.24
N ILE A 166 13.71 2.04 -8.04
CA ILE A 166 13.16 2.22 -9.39
C ILE A 166 13.66 1.13 -10.34
N ALA A 167 14.96 0.81 -10.31
CA ALA A 167 15.54 -0.25 -11.14
C ALA A 167 14.92 -1.61 -10.82
N ASN A 168 14.78 -1.95 -9.54
CA ASN A 168 14.13 -3.17 -9.07
C ASN A 168 12.65 -3.22 -9.47
N ALA A 169 11.91 -2.11 -9.36
CA ALA A 169 10.55 -2.02 -9.87
C ALA A 169 10.48 -2.30 -11.38
N GLY A 170 11.38 -1.71 -12.17
CA GLY A 170 11.50 -1.97 -13.60
C GLY A 170 11.78 -3.44 -13.90
N CYS A 171 12.69 -4.06 -13.14
CA CYS A 171 13.00 -5.49 -13.26
C CYS A 171 11.78 -6.36 -12.93
N MET A 172 11.04 -6.07 -11.85
CA MET A 172 9.84 -6.84 -11.50
C MET A 172 8.73 -6.73 -12.55
N MET A 173 8.54 -5.53 -13.11
CA MET A 173 7.58 -5.33 -14.20
C MET A 173 8.00 -6.10 -15.45
N PHE A 174 9.27 -6.04 -15.83
CA PHE A 174 9.82 -6.77 -16.97
C PHE A 174 9.71 -8.29 -16.79
N LEU A 175 10.10 -8.80 -15.62
CA LEU A 175 10.00 -10.21 -15.27
C LEU A 175 8.55 -10.70 -15.23
N GLY A 176 7.64 -9.90 -14.69
CA GLY A 176 6.21 -10.19 -14.71
C GLY A 176 5.67 -10.26 -16.14
N LEU A 177 6.04 -9.32 -17.00
CA LEU A 177 5.64 -9.34 -18.41
C LEU A 177 6.23 -10.55 -19.15
N ALA A 178 7.51 -10.85 -18.96
CA ALA A 178 8.17 -12.00 -19.56
C ALA A 178 7.55 -13.33 -19.11
N CYS A 179 7.20 -13.44 -17.82
CA CYS A 179 6.49 -14.58 -17.29
C CYS A 179 5.09 -14.69 -17.92
N ALA A 180 4.33 -13.60 -17.99
CA ALA A 180 2.97 -13.59 -18.53
C ALA A 180 2.93 -14.01 -20.00
N LEU A 181 3.86 -13.48 -20.80
CA LEU A 181 4.03 -13.77 -22.23
C LEU A 181 4.72 -15.12 -22.50
N GLN A 182 5.08 -15.90 -21.47
CA GLN A 182 5.78 -17.18 -21.61
C GLN A 182 7.09 -17.06 -22.39
N ILE A 183 7.82 -15.96 -22.20
CA ILE A 183 9.10 -15.69 -22.89
C ILE A 183 10.23 -16.54 -22.32
N ILE A 184 10.10 -16.95 -21.05
CA ILE A 184 11.13 -17.71 -20.34
C ILE A 184 11.33 -19.06 -21.04
N ASP A 185 12.53 -19.24 -21.59
CA ASP A 185 12.95 -20.44 -22.29
C ASP A 185 13.14 -21.60 -21.31
N ASP A 186 12.79 -22.82 -21.73
CA ASP A 186 12.88 -24.03 -20.91
C ASP A 186 12.21 -23.88 -19.52
N ALA A 187 11.01 -23.29 -19.50
CA ALA A 187 10.23 -23.06 -18.30
C ALA A 187 9.28 -24.23 -18.04
N HIS A 188 9.48 -24.94 -16.94
CA HIS A 188 8.60 -26.01 -16.50
C HIS A 188 7.42 -25.45 -15.70
N GLN A 189 6.21 -25.62 -16.23
CA GLN A 189 5.00 -25.21 -15.52
C GLN A 189 4.52 -26.34 -14.62
N LEU A 190 4.85 -26.27 -13.33
CA LEU A 190 4.28 -27.18 -12.35
C LEU A 190 2.93 -26.66 -11.89
N VAL A 191 1.91 -27.51 -11.99
CA VAL A 191 0.61 -27.31 -11.36
C VAL A 191 0.78 -27.59 -9.87
N LEU A 192 0.75 -26.53 -9.04
CA LEU A 192 0.94 -26.64 -7.58
C LEU A 192 -0.24 -27.35 -6.92
N PHE A 193 -1.44 -27.04 -7.41
CA PHE A 193 -2.67 -27.67 -6.96
C PHE A 193 -3.55 -27.93 -8.17
N SER A 194 -4.02 -29.16 -8.31
CA SER A 194 -5.03 -29.54 -9.28
C SER A 194 -6.22 -30.09 -8.49
N SER A 195 -7.27 -29.28 -8.33
CA SER A 195 -8.59 -29.79 -7.93
C SER A 195 -9.37 -30.15 -9.19
N TRP A 196 -10.47 -30.90 -9.05
CA TRP A 196 -11.28 -31.49 -10.12
C TRP A 196 -11.36 -30.68 -11.43
N LYS A 197 -11.66 -29.38 -11.35
CA LYS A 197 -11.79 -28.48 -12.52
C LYS A 197 -10.84 -27.28 -12.51
N ARG A 198 -9.98 -27.16 -11.50
CA ARG A 198 -9.22 -25.93 -11.22
C ARG A 198 -7.76 -26.27 -11.02
N SER A 199 -6.88 -25.53 -11.68
CA SER A 199 -5.45 -25.67 -11.51
C SER A 199 -4.84 -24.34 -11.09
N LEU A 200 -3.94 -24.39 -10.11
CA LEU A 200 -3.10 -23.26 -9.73
C LEU A 200 -1.69 -23.52 -10.26
N SER A 201 -1.29 -22.77 -11.28
CA SER A 201 0.05 -22.90 -11.85
C SER A 201 1.07 -22.07 -11.05
N THR A 202 2.30 -22.57 -10.96
CA THR A 202 3.44 -21.83 -10.41
C THR A 202 3.63 -20.46 -11.07
N LYS A 203 3.34 -20.37 -12.38
CA LYS A 203 3.37 -19.12 -13.16
C LYS A 203 2.45 -18.05 -12.57
N GLU A 204 1.25 -18.43 -12.16
CA GLU A 204 0.22 -17.49 -11.72
C GLU A 204 0.51 -16.97 -10.31
N VAL A 205 1.01 -17.85 -9.43
CA VAL A 205 1.51 -17.45 -8.11
C VAL A 205 2.66 -16.46 -8.27
N LEU A 206 3.58 -16.75 -9.18
CA LEU A 206 4.73 -15.90 -9.46
C LEU A 206 4.32 -14.52 -9.98
N LEU A 207 3.43 -14.45 -10.98
CA LEU A 207 2.94 -13.18 -11.52
C LEU A 207 2.31 -12.29 -10.44
N ASN A 208 1.52 -12.91 -9.56
CA ASN A 208 0.90 -12.22 -8.44
C ASN A 208 1.92 -11.69 -7.43
N GLY A 209 2.88 -12.53 -7.02
CA GLY A 209 3.92 -12.14 -6.08
C GLY A 209 4.82 -11.03 -6.63
N LEU A 210 5.20 -11.11 -7.90
CA LEU A 210 5.94 -10.03 -8.61
C LEU A 210 5.16 -8.73 -8.63
N GLY A 211 3.83 -8.79 -8.84
CA GLY A 211 2.96 -7.60 -8.79
C GLY A 211 2.93 -6.94 -7.41
N ILE A 212 2.87 -7.74 -6.33
CA ILE A 212 2.92 -7.24 -4.95
C ILE A 212 4.28 -6.56 -4.69
N LEU A 213 5.38 -7.22 -5.06
CA LEU A 213 6.74 -6.69 -4.88
C LEU A 213 6.96 -5.42 -5.71
N LEU A 214 6.43 -5.35 -6.94
CA LEU A 214 6.44 -4.16 -7.78
C LEU A 214 5.78 -2.96 -7.09
N ILE A 215 4.55 -3.13 -6.60
CA ILE A 215 3.81 -2.08 -5.88
C ILE A 215 4.64 -1.59 -4.67
N TRP A 216 5.28 -2.53 -3.98
CA TRP A 216 6.11 -2.22 -2.82
C TRP A 216 7.36 -1.41 -3.18
N MET A 217 8.05 -1.76 -4.27
CA MET A 217 9.22 -1.02 -4.76
C MET A 217 8.85 0.38 -5.22
N VAL A 218 7.74 0.53 -5.96
CA VAL A 218 7.20 1.85 -6.36
C VAL A 218 6.87 2.70 -5.13
N ARG A 219 6.19 2.12 -4.14
CA ARG A 219 5.90 2.80 -2.87
C ARG A 219 7.18 3.31 -2.19
N THR A 220 8.19 2.45 -2.09
CA THR A 220 9.47 2.80 -1.46
C THR A 220 10.18 3.92 -2.22
N ALA A 221 10.19 3.87 -3.56
CA ALA A 221 10.76 4.91 -4.42
C ALA A 221 10.04 6.26 -4.23
N VAL A 222 8.70 6.27 -4.26
CA VAL A 222 7.89 7.49 -4.07
C VAL A 222 8.13 8.09 -2.68
N ARG A 223 8.13 7.27 -1.62
CA ARG A 223 8.39 7.76 -0.25
C ARG A 223 9.81 8.31 -0.09
N LYS A 224 10.82 7.67 -0.68
CA LYS A 224 12.20 8.21 -0.69
C LYS A 224 12.27 9.54 -1.42
N ARG A 225 11.61 9.67 -2.58
CA ARG A 225 11.54 10.93 -3.32
C ARG A 225 10.94 12.05 -2.49
N GLN A 226 9.80 11.80 -1.84
CA GLN A 226 9.15 12.77 -0.94
C GLN A 226 10.06 13.18 0.21
N CYS A 227 10.80 12.23 0.82
CA CYS A 227 11.77 12.52 1.86
C CYS A 227 12.90 13.43 1.36
N ILE A 228 13.43 13.17 0.16
CA ILE A 228 14.48 14.00 -0.46
C ILE A 228 13.96 15.42 -0.75
N GLU A 229 12.74 15.55 -1.28
CA GLU A 229 12.11 16.84 -1.56
C GLU A 229 11.89 17.65 -0.28
N ARG A 230 11.41 17.04 0.79
CA ARG A 230 11.28 17.70 2.11
C ARG A 230 12.62 18.13 2.67
N ARG A 231 13.65 17.28 2.60
CA ARG A 231 14.99 17.62 3.07
C ARG A 231 15.57 18.85 2.35
N LYS A 232 15.27 18.99 1.05
CA LYS A 232 15.65 20.19 0.29
C LYS A 232 14.92 21.45 0.77
N GLN A 233 13.65 21.33 1.16
CA GLN A 233 12.84 22.46 1.66
C GLN A 233 13.24 22.89 3.07
N THR A 234 13.43 21.95 4.00
CA THR A 234 13.66 22.26 5.42
C THR A 234 15.12 22.60 5.74
N GLN A 235 16.07 22.33 4.83
CA GLN A 235 17.53 22.48 5.04
C GLN A 235 18.08 21.74 6.28
N GLN A 236 17.27 20.91 6.94
CA GLN A 236 17.66 20.15 8.13
C GLN A 236 18.30 18.81 7.76
N CYS A 237 19.22 18.34 8.60
CA CYS A 237 19.82 17.00 8.51
C CYS A 237 18.96 15.94 9.22
N THR A 238 17.66 15.92 8.92
CA THR A 238 16.74 14.88 9.40
C THR A 238 16.70 13.71 8.42
N ASN A 239 16.75 12.49 8.94
CA ASN A 239 16.47 11.28 8.17
C ASN A 239 15.10 10.76 8.59
N GLN A 240 14.21 10.57 7.62
CA GLN A 240 12.89 10.01 7.83
C GLN A 240 12.93 8.49 7.69
N MET A 241 12.26 7.78 8.60
CA MET A 241 11.98 6.36 8.48
C MET A 241 10.77 6.12 7.55
N ILE A 242 10.90 5.16 6.65
CA ILE A 242 9.95 4.88 5.56
C ILE A 242 9.14 3.63 5.85
N SER A 243 9.80 2.59 6.36
CA SER A 243 9.21 1.31 6.70
C SER A 243 8.67 1.33 8.13
N TYR A 244 9.46 1.84 9.08
CA TYR A 244 8.98 2.00 10.45
C TYR A 244 8.08 3.24 10.59
N ARG A 245 6.93 3.06 11.22
CA ARG A 245 5.95 4.11 11.51
C ARG A 245 5.42 3.96 12.93
N CYS A 246 5.13 5.07 13.59
CA CYS A 246 4.61 5.04 14.96
C CYS A 246 3.08 4.92 14.98
N LYS A 247 2.57 4.32 16.05
CA LYS A 247 1.14 4.32 16.40
C LYS A 247 0.71 5.74 16.78
N LEU A 248 -0.46 6.15 16.33
CA LEU A 248 -1.01 7.49 16.57
C LEU A 248 -2.23 7.43 17.48
N ILE A 249 -2.37 8.46 18.32
CA ILE A 249 -3.57 8.76 19.10
C ILE A 249 -4.12 10.13 18.69
N LEU A 250 -5.44 10.27 18.75
CA LEU A 250 -6.11 11.56 18.60
C LEU A 250 -6.30 12.19 19.98
N LEU A 251 -5.58 13.28 20.24
CA LEU A 251 -5.70 14.06 21.47
C LEU A 251 -6.59 15.27 21.23
N VAL A 252 -7.42 15.60 22.23
CA VAL A 252 -8.18 16.86 22.26
C VAL A 252 -7.21 17.96 22.67
N ARG A 253 -7.10 18.99 21.83
CA ARG A 253 -6.38 20.22 22.15
C ARG A 253 -7.36 21.15 22.84
N GLU A 254 -7.25 21.23 24.16
CA GLU A 254 -7.97 22.21 24.97
C GLU A 254 -7.53 23.63 24.55
N GLY A 255 -8.49 24.51 24.31
CA GLY A 255 -8.22 25.88 23.88
C GLY A 255 -7.68 26.70 25.04
N GLY A 256 -6.36 26.75 25.21
CA GLY A 256 -5.71 27.62 26.19
C GLY A 256 -4.19 27.51 26.18
N ILE A 257 -3.54 28.59 25.70
CA ILE A 257 -2.14 28.98 25.92
C ILE A 257 -1.06 28.00 25.43
N GLN A 258 -0.22 28.50 24.51
CA GLN A 258 1.08 27.94 24.18
C GLN A 258 1.86 27.59 25.45
N SER A 259 2.08 26.31 25.71
CA SER A 259 3.26 25.86 26.43
C SER A 259 4.10 25.06 25.46
N SER A 260 5.12 25.73 24.94
CA SER A 260 6.34 25.09 24.49
C SER A 260 6.85 24.16 25.59
N VAL A 261 6.55 22.86 25.50
CA VAL A 261 7.21 21.80 26.29
C VAL A 261 8.64 21.58 25.75
N ASN A 262 9.38 22.67 25.65
CA ASN A 262 10.82 22.75 25.43
C ASN A 262 11.34 23.97 26.22
N ALA A 263 11.10 23.98 27.52
CA ALA A 263 11.81 24.82 28.48
C ALA A 263 12.01 24.02 29.76
N VAL A 264 12.85 22.99 29.66
CA VAL A 264 13.52 22.42 30.83
C VAL A 264 14.32 23.55 31.46
N ARG A 265 13.81 24.07 32.59
CA ARG A 265 14.56 24.54 33.75
C ARG A 265 15.98 25.06 33.43
N GLY A 266 16.05 26.27 32.87
CA GLY A 266 17.28 27.06 32.80
C GLY A 266 17.59 27.69 34.16
N GLY A 267 17.98 26.87 35.13
CA GLY A 267 18.60 27.34 36.36
C GLY A 267 19.96 27.96 36.04
N ARG A 268 20.13 29.24 36.35
CA ARG A 268 21.41 29.94 36.33
C ARG A 268 22.38 29.24 37.29
N GLY A 269 23.24 28.38 36.75
CA GLY A 269 24.42 27.85 37.42
C GLY A 269 25.62 27.99 36.49
N LYS A 270 26.48 28.98 36.78
CA LYS A 270 27.83 29.04 36.19
C LYS A 270 28.60 27.81 36.65
N VAL A 271 29.00 26.93 35.74
CA VAL A 271 30.11 26.00 35.96
C VAL A 271 30.99 26.03 34.72
N LEU A 272 32.16 26.66 34.86
CA LEU A 272 33.31 26.41 34.00
C LEU A 272 33.77 24.97 34.24
N SER A 273 33.99 24.20 33.17
CA SER A 273 35.33 23.71 32.79
C SER A 273 35.25 22.50 31.84
N PRO A 274 36.27 22.32 30.96
CA PRO A 274 36.27 21.34 29.89
C PRO A 274 36.81 20.00 30.39
N VAL A 275 36.14 18.89 30.08
CA VAL A 275 36.70 17.55 30.30
C VAL A 275 36.34 16.65 29.11
N THR A 276 37.40 16.30 28.39
CA THR A 276 37.59 15.10 27.58
C THR A 276 36.95 13.88 28.24
N SER A 277 35.76 13.49 27.79
CA SER A 277 35.16 12.20 28.14
C SER A 277 34.94 11.35 26.89
N LYS A 278 35.37 10.09 27.02
CA LYS A 278 35.29 9.02 26.02
C LYS A 278 33.88 8.96 25.41
N ALA A 279 33.82 8.79 24.09
CA ALA A 279 32.61 8.78 23.29
C ALA A 279 31.59 7.73 23.79
N SER A 280 30.63 8.16 24.60
CA SER A 280 29.41 7.39 24.86
C SER A 280 28.62 7.24 23.56
N PRO A 281 28.02 6.08 23.27
CA PRO A 281 27.16 5.90 22.10
C PRO A 281 26.06 6.96 22.10
N LYS A 282 26.02 7.80 21.06
CA LYS A 282 25.05 8.89 20.92
C LYS A 282 23.68 8.29 20.58
N GLN A 283 22.96 7.86 21.61
CA GLN A 283 21.55 7.49 21.47
C GLN A 283 20.76 8.71 20.97
N VAL A 284 19.99 8.51 19.90
CA VAL A 284 19.10 9.53 19.32
C VAL A 284 17.68 9.08 19.54
N GLN A 285 16.87 9.94 20.17
CA GLN A 285 15.44 9.69 20.30
C GLN A 285 14.77 9.95 18.95
N LEU A 286 13.98 8.99 18.50
CA LEU A 286 13.11 9.17 17.34
C LEU A 286 12.06 10.25 17.63
N LYS A 287 11.76 11.08 16.64
CA LYS A 287 10.78 12.18 16.72
C LYS A 287 9.65 11.93 15.74
N HIS A 288 8.42 12.12 16.21
CA HIS A 288 7.25 12.11 15.34
C HIS A 288 7.26 13.39 14.49
N ILE A 289 7.03 13.26 13.17
CA ILE A 289 6.83 14.42 12.30
C ILE A 289 5.42 14.93 12.55
N PRO A 290 5.24 16.11 13.18
CA PRO A 290 3.90 16.63 13.46
C PRO A 290 3.17 16.84 12.15
N ILE A 291 1.89 16.49 12.16
CA ILE A 291 1.05 16.64 11.00
C ILE A 291 0.35 17.97 11.15
N PRO A 292 0.59 18.97 10.27
CA PRO A 292 0.12 20.33 10.45
C PRO A 292 -1.37 20.46 10.05
N VAL A 293 -2.24 19.64 10.65
CA VAL A 293 -3.67 19.66 10.39
C VAL A 293 -4.39 19.76 11.73
N THR A 294 -4.94 20.95 12.00
CA THR A 294 -5.89 21.13 13.09
C THR A 294 -7.24 20.55 12.65
N ILE A 295 -7.65 19.47 13.29
CA ILE A 295 -8.89 18.78 12.93
C ILE A 295 -10.01 19.37 13.76
N LYS A 296 -10.88 20.17 13.13
CA LYS A 296 -12.13 20.60 13.76
C LYS A 296 -13.12 19.43 13.79
N ALA A 297 -13.69 19.15 14.96
CA ALA A 297 -14.68 18.09 15.16
C ALA A 297 -15.92 18.24 14.24
N THR A 298 -16.25 19.47 13.84
CA THR A 298 -17.46 19.84 13.09
C THR A 298 -17.43 19.51 11.60
N ARG A 299 -16.28 19.17 11.02
CA ARG A 299 -16.17 18.80 9.59
C ARG A 299 -16.44 17.31 9.38
N LEU A 300 -17.73 16.95 9.47
CA LEU A 300 -18.26 15.62 9.16
C LEU A 300 -18.65 15.52 7.69
N ILE A 301 -18.68 14.30 7.13
CA ILE A 301 -19.08 14.06 5.74
C ILE A 301 -20.55 14.46 5.52
N CYS A 302 -21.44 14.03 6.41
CA CYS A 302 -22.84 14.40 6.34
C CYS A 302 -23.30 15.08 7.64
N ARG A 303 -23.14 16.41 7.68
CA ARG A 303 -23.60 17.23 8.82
C ARG A 303 -25.11 17.06 9.08
N ARG A 304 -25.91 16.79 8.04
CA ARG A 304 -27.36 16.58 8.18
C ARG A 304 -27.71 15.31 8.97
N LEU A 305 -26.95 14.22 8.80
CA LEU A 305 -27.15 12.99 9.58
C LEU A 305 -26.86 13.23 11.07
N PHE A 306 -25.78 13.96 11.36
CA PHE A 306 -25.47 14.36 12.73
C PHE A 306 -26.57 15.26 13.34
N LEU A 307 -27.06 16.25 12.59
CA LEU A 307 -28.15 17.11 13.03
C LEU A 307 -29.46 16.32 13.23
N GLY A 308 -29.75 15.33 12.39
CA GLY A 308 -30.90 14.44 12.56
C GLY A 308 -30.79 13.59 13.83
N PHE A 309 -29.61 13.02 14.09
CA PHE A 309 -29.32 12.28 15.33
C PHE A 309 -29.51 13.17 16.56
N GLU A 310 -29.00 14.40 16.52
CA GLU A 310 -29.16 15.39 17.59
C GLU A 310 -30.61 15.87 17.77
N PHE A 311 -31.35 16.04 16.67
CA PHE A 311 -32.75 16.44 16.70
C PHE A 311 -33.61 15.37 17.40
N ILE A 312 -33.41 14.09 17.05
CA ILE A 312 -34.09 12.97 17.73
C ILE A 312 -33.69 12.91 19.22
N ARG A 313 -32.40 13.13 19.53
CA ARG A 313 -31.88 13.16 20.90
C ARG A 313 -32.50 14.27 21.76
N THR A 314 -32.79 15.42 21.17
CA THR A 314 -33.34 16.59 21.87
C THR A 314 -34.86 16.55 21.99
N ARG A 315 -35.55 15.89 21.06
CA ARG A 315 -37.02 15.79 21.04
C ARG A 315 -37.59 14.80 22.06
N PHE A 316 -36.91 13.66 22.27
CA PHE A 316 -37.25 12.68 23.31
C PHE A 316 -36.42 12.92 24.57
N SER A 317 -36.88 12.48 25.75
CA SER A 317 -36.12 12.70 27.00
C SER A 317 -34.67 12.25 26.82
N ARG A 318 -33.73 13.07 27.35
CA ARG A 318 -32.30 13.07 26.99
C ARG A 318 -31.63 11.69 27.03
N THR A 319 -32.09 10.82 27.93
CA THR A 319 -31.57 9.46 28.11
C THR A 319 -32.28 8.45 27.21
N TRP A 320 -33.62 8.50 27.13
CA TRP A 320 -34.41 7.53 26.35
C TRP A 320 -34.24 7.69 24.85
N GLY A 321 -34.21 8.93 24.34
CA GLY A 321 -34.00 9.19 22.91
C GLY A 321 -32.64 8.69 22.41
N ARG A 322 -31.60 8.83 23.24
CA ARG A 322 -30.26 8.33 22.95
C ARG A 322 -30.22 6.81 22.92
N VAL A 323 -30.75 6.16 23.96
CA VAL A 323 -30.78 4.68 24.04
C VAL A 323 -31.58 4.10 22.89
N LEU A 324 -32.74 4.67 22.56
CA LEU A 324 -33.57 4.22 21.44
C LEU A 324 -32.84 4.35 20.10
N CYS A 325 -32.23 5.50 19.81
CA CYS A 325 -31.53 5.72 18.54
C CYS A 325 -30.31 4.78 18.39
N LEU A 326 -29.53 4.59 19.46
CA LEU A 326 -28.42 3.63 19.45
C LEU A 326 -28.92 2.19 19.31
N SER A 327 -30.00 1.82 20.01
CA SER A 327 -30.58 0.47 19.92
C SER A 327 -31.08 0.17 18.51
N ILE A 328 -31.70 1.15 17.83
CA ILE A 328 -32.11 1.02 16.43
C ILE A 328 -30.88 0.86 15.54
N LEU A 329 -29.86 1.71 15.70
CA LEU A 329 -28.66 1.66 14.87
C LEU A 329 -27.91 0.33 15.00
N TYR A 330 -27.66 -0.12 16.24
CA TYR A 330 -27.02 -1.41 16.51
C TYR A 330 -27.92 -2.59 16.18
N GLY A 331 -29.24 -2.46 16.33
CA GLY A 331 -30.21 -3.45 15.88
C GLY A 331 -30.13 -3.66 14.36
N VAL A 332 -30.09 -2.57 13.57
CA VAL A 332 -29.88 -2.64 12.12
C VAL A 332 -28.52 -3.27 11.79
N GLY A 333 -27.46 -2.92 12.50
CA GLY A 333 -26.15 -3.53 12.31
C GLY A 333 -26.12 -5.02 12.64
N LEU A 334 -26.76 -5.44 13.73
CA LEU A 334 -26.86 -6.83 14.17
C LEU A 334 -27.70 -7.67 13.19
N VAL A 335 -28.84 -7.14 12.75
CA VAL A 335 -29.64 -7.77 11.69
C VAL A 335 -28.78 -7.89 10.43
N GLY A 336 -28.10 -6.83 9.99
CA GLY A 336 -27.27 -6.86 8.79
C GLY A 336 -26.15 -7.89 8.84
N ILE A 337 -25.40 -7.98 9.94
CA ILE A 337 -24.30 -8.96 10.05
C ILE A 337 -24.81 -10.39 10.14
N THR A 338 -25.89 -10.64 10.91
CA THR A 338 -26.48 -11.98 11.05
C THR A 338 -27.08 -12.45 9.73
N THR A 339 -27.83 -11.60 9.03
CA THR A 339 -28.35 -11.92 7.70
C THR A 339 -27.24 -12.08 6.67
N THR A 340 -26.14 -11.30 6.76
CA THR A 340 -24.99 -11.47 5.85
C THR A 340 -24.37 -12.86 6.02
N VAL A 341 -24.13 -13.28 7.26
CA VAL A 341 -23.59 -14.62 7.56
C VAL A 341 -24.56 -15.71 7.10
N LEU A 342 -25.86 -15.60 7.43
CA LEU A 342 -26.88 -16.58 7.03
C LEU A 342 -26.99 -16.72 5.52
N VAL A 343 -27.06 -15.60 4.78
CA VAL A 343 -27.09 -15.60 3.31
C VAL A 343 -25.82 -16.21 2.75
N THR A 344 -24.64 -15.89 3.30
CA THR A 344 -23.35 -16.43 2.83
C THR A 344 -23.26 -17.95 3.03
N LEU A 345 -23.76 -18.47 4.16
CA LEU A 345 -23.78 -19.91 4.44
C LEU A 345 -24.78 -20.68 3.57
N ARG A 346 -25.84 -20.01 3.11
CA ARG A 346 -26.94 -20.59 2.33
C ARG A 346 -26.95 -20.13 0.87
N LEU A 347 -25.80 -19.69 0.33
CA LEU A 347 -25.71 -19.14 -1.02
C LEU A 347 -26.21 -20.09 -2.11
N ARG A 348 -26.14 -21.40 -1.86
CA ARG A 348 -26.55 -22.43 -2.81
C ARG A 348 -27.97 -22.97 -2.57
N ASP A 349 -28.62 -22.61 -1.48
CA ASP A 349 -29.97 -23.09 -1.19
C ASP A 349 -30.95 -22.48 -2.20
N PRO A 350 -31.62 -23.28 -3.06
CA PRO A 350 -32.55 -22.74 -4.05
C PRO A 350 -33.74 -22.04 -3.39
N GLU A 351 -34.11 -22.51 -2.19
CA GLU A 351 -35.17 -21.99 -1.34
C GLU A 351 -34.78 -20.72 -0.57
N LEU A 352 -33.57 -20.17 -0.77
CA LEU A 352 -33.15 -18.94 -0.11
C LEU A 352 -34.13 -17.81 -0.46
N PRO A 353 -34.84 -17.24 0.55
CA PRO A 353 -35.87 -16.26 0.27
C PRO A 353 -35.26 -14.91 -0.14
N ASN A 354 -35.78 -14.31 -1.21
CA ASN A 354 -35.29 -13.04 -1.76
C ASN A 354 -35.28 -11.91 -0.73
N TRP A 355 -36.27 -11.87 0.17
CA TRP A 355 -36.37 -10.84 1.20
C TRP A 355 -35.18 -10.86 2.17
N LEU A 356 -34.59 -12.04 2.43
CA LEU A 356 -33.44 -12.18 3.33
C LEU A 356 -32.18 -11.56 2.71
N VAL A 357 -31.95 -11.78 1.41
CA VAL A 357 -30.85 -11.19 0.65
C VAL A 357 -30.98 -9.66 0.60
N ILE A 358 -32.18 -9.17 0.26
CA ILE A 358 -32.46 -7.73 0.21
C ILE A 358 -32.28 -7.10 1.59
N THR A 359 -32.80 -7.74 2.64
CA THR A 359 -32.63 -7.27 4.02
C THR A 359 -31.14 -7.18 4.39
N SER A 360 -30.35 -8.19 4.03
CA SER A 360 -28.91 -8.20 4.31
C SER A 360 -28.17 -7.03 3.68
N ILE A 361 -28.36 -6.80 2.38
CA ILE A 361 -27.65 -5.72 1.69
C ILE A 361 -28.18 -4.35 2.13
N SER A 362 -29.50 -4.18 2.27
CA SER A 362 -30.11 -2.90 2.64
C SER A 362 -29.74 -2.46 4.06
N THR A 363 -29.79 -3.37 5.04
CA THR A 363 -29.42 -3.05 6.43
C THR A 363 -27.93 -2.77 6.58
N THR A 364 -27.08 -3.55 5.90
CA THR A 364 -25.63 -3.33 5.89
C THR A 364 -25.24 -2.00 5.25
N ILE A 365 -25.83 -1.68 4.09
CA ILE A 365 -25.63 -0.39 3.41
C ILE A 365 -26.11 0.77 4.28
N ALA A 366 -27.30 0.66 4.88
CA ALA A 366 -27.84 1.68 5.77
C ALA A 366 -26.90 1.93 6.96
N PHE A 367 -26.47 0.86 7.64
CA PHE A 367 -25.52 0.95 8.75
C PHE A 367 -24.19 1.58 8.32
N PHE A 368 -23.62 1.11 7.21
CA PHE A 368 -22.37 1.65 6.65
C PHE A 368 -22.48 3.15 6.37
N PHE A 369 -23.51 3.60 5.65
CA PHE A 369 -23.64 5.02 5.29
C PHE A 369 -23.90 5.92 6.50
N VAL A 370 -24.63 5.45 7.50
CA VAL A 370 -24.80 6.20 8.76
C VAL A 370 -23.46 6.40 9.45
N ILE A 371 -22.69 5.33 9.66
CA ILE A 371 -21.38 5.43 10.33
C ILE A 371 -20.37 6.22 9.48
N ALA A 372 -20.29 5.94 8.18
CA ALA A 372 -19.41 6.67 7.26
C ALA A 372 -19.77 8.17 7.21
N GLY A 373 -21.05 8.52 7.24
CA GLY A 373 -21.52 9.90 7.29
C GLY A 373 -21.07 10.68 8.53
N LEU A 374 -20.81 9.97 9.63
CA LEU A 374 -20.30 10.50 10.90
C LEU A 374 -18.76 10.53 10.96
N CYS A 375 -18.06 10.03 9.95
CA CYS A 375 -16.61 10.14 9.85
C CYS A 375 -16.16 11.58 9.55
N GLN A 376 -14.96 11.91 10.02
CA GLN A 376 -14.36 13.22 9.81
C GLN A 376 -13.66 13.28 8.46
N THR A 377 -14.00 14.28 7.63
CA THR A 377 -13.58 14.33 6.22
C THR A 377 -12.06 14.40 6.05
N ASN A 378 -11.34 15.15 6.89
CA ASN A 378 -9.87 15.29 6.73
C ASN A 378 -9.12 14.01 7.11
N ILE A 379 -9.53 13.33 8.18
CA ILE A 379 -8.97 12.03 8.58
C ILE A 379 -9.31 11.00 7.51
N LEU A 380 -10.55 10.98 6.99
CA LEU A 380 -10.93 10.06 5.93
C LEU A 380 -10.13 10.29 4.64
N LEU A 381 -9.97 11.53 4.19
CA LEU A 381 -9.13 11.86 3.02
C LEU A 381 -7.67 11.45 3.23
N ARG A 382 -7.20 11.53 4.47
CA ARG A 382 -5.85 11.12 4.81
C ARG A 382 -5.69 9.61 4.88
N LEU A 383 -6.71 8.93 5.39
CA LEU A 383 -6.81 7.49 5.39
C LEU A 383 -6.87 6.98 3.94
N SER A 384 -7.69 7.58 3.08
CA SER A 384 -7.81 7.24 1.66
C SER A 384 -6.58 7.61 0.82
N SER A 385 -5.64 8.38 1.38
CA SER A 385 -4.31 8.61 0.78
C SER A 385 -3.20 7.79 1.46
N SER A 386 -3.52 7.07 2.54
CA SER A 386 -2.60 6.12 3.16
C SER A 386 -2.46 4.88 2.28
N PHE A 387 -1.21 4.53 1.97
CA PHE A 387 -0.92 3.34 1.17
C PHE A 387 -1.58 2.08 1.74
N ASP A 388 -1.51 1.87 3.06
CA ASP A 388 -2.04 0.66 3.70
C ASP A 388 -3.56 0.52 3.46
N ALA A 389 -4.30 1.64 3.53
CA ALA A 389 -5.74 1.67 3.31
C ALA A 389 -6.09 1.45 1.83
N VAL A 390 -5.40 2.17 0.94
CA VAL A 390 -5.63 2.07 -0.52
C VAL A 390 -5.27 0.69 -1.03
N PHE A 391 -4.12 0.15 -0.59
CA PHE A 391 -3.67 -1.18 -0.94
C PHE A 391 -4.71 -2.20 -0.49
N LEU A 392 -5.09 -2.22 0.78
CA LEU A 392 -6.05 -3.21 1.29
C LEU A 392 -7.43 -3.05 0.63
N SER A 393 -7.92 -1.82 0.44
CA SER A 393 -9.20 -1.56 -0.23
C SER A 393 -9.20 -2.05 -1.69
N LEU A 394 -8.11 -1.83 -2.43
CA LEU A 394 -7.96 -2.30 -3.81
C LEU A 394 -7.85 -3.84 -3.88
N GLN A 395 -7.08 -4.46 -2.98
CA GLN A 395 -7.00 -5.92 -2.88
C GLN A 395 -8.38 -6.54 -2.61
N LEU A 396 -9.14 -5.92 -1.71
CA LEU A 396 -10.49 -6.33 -1.38
C LEU A 396 -11.46 -6.17 -2.56
N GLN A 397 -11.47 -5.02 -3.24
CA GLN A 397 -12.31 -4.79 -4.43
C GLN A 397 -12.01 -5.81 -5.53
N LEU A 398 -10.74 -6.06 -5.83
CA LEU A 398 -10.33 -7.07 -6.81
C LEU A 398 -10.79 -8.47 -6.41
N ALA A 399 -10.65 -8.84 -5.13
CA ALA A 399 -11.14 -10.13 -4.65
C ALA A 399 -12.65 -10.27 -4.86
N ILE A 400 -13.43 -9.25 -4.49
CA ILE A 400 -14.89 -9.28 -4.64
C ILE A 400 -15.34 -9.36 -6.09
N ILE A 401 -14.72 -8.58 -6.99
CA ILE A 401 -15.02 -8.67 -8.43
C ILE A 401 -14.80 -10.11 -8.91
N CYS A 402 -13.72 -10.75 -8.47
CA CYS A 402 -13.44 -12.14 -8.82
C CYS A 402 -14.46 -13.10 -8.22
N VAL A 403 -14.86 -12.93 -6.95
CA VAL A 403 -15.89 -13.78 -6.34
C VAL A 403 -17.24 -13.62 -7.05
N CYS A 404 -17.65 -12.39 -7.39
CA CYS A 404 -18.86 -12.16 -8.19
C CYS A 404 -18.78 -12.85 -9.55
N ASP A 405 -17.61 -12.80 -10.21
CA ASP A 405 -17.40 -13.48 -11.48
C ASP A 405 -17.46 -15.01 -11.36
N LEU A 406 -16.91 -15.59 -10.29
CA LEU A 406 -17.03 -17.03 -9.99
C LEU A 406 -18.49 -17.49 -9.85
N PHE A 407 -19.35 -16.63 -9.30
CA PHE A 407 -20.79 -16.84 -9.19
C PHE A 407 -21.57 -16.42 -10.44
N ASN A 408 -20.88 -16.16 -11.56
CA ASN A 408 -21.48 -15.68 -12.81
C ASN A 408 -22.40 -14.46 -12.60
N TRP A 409 -22.03 -13.57 -11.68
CA TRP A 409 -22.80 -12.38 -11.35
C TRP A 409 -24.26 -12.67 -10.93
N ASP A 410 -24.54 -13.85 -10.37
CA ASP A 410 -25.84 -14.12 -9.75
C ASP A 410 -26.12 -13.04 -8.70
N TRP A 411 -27.26 -12.36 -8.84
CA TRP A 411 -27.61 -11.22 -8.00
C TRP A 411 -27.67 -11.60 -6.52
N ARG A 412 -28.09 -12.84 -6.18
CA ARG A 412 -28.17 -13.29 -4.78
C ARG A 412 -26.79 -13.37 -4.14
N ALA A 413 -25.87 -14.08 -4.80
CA ALA A 413 -24.48 -14.20 -4.35
C ALA A 413 -23.76 -12.86 -4.38
N THR A 414 -23.95 -12.07 -5.44
CA THR A 414 -23.36 -10.73 -5.58
C THR A 414 -23.80 -9.83 -4.43
N CYS A 415 -25.08 -9.81 -4.05
CA CYS A 415 -25.56 -9.04 -2.89
C CYS A 415 -24.92 -9.50 -1.57
N ALA A 416 -24.74 -10.80 -1.35
CA ALA A 416 -24.10 -11.32 -0.15
C ALA A 416 -22.62 -10.90 -0.05
N VAL A 417 -21.90 -11.03 -1.15
CA VAL A 417 -20.49 -10.65 -1.26
C VAL A 417 -20.33 -9.13 -1.11
N LEU A 418 -21.22 -8.32 -1.71
CA LEU A 418 -21.26 -6.88 -1.52
C LEU A 418 -21.60 -6.50 -0.07
N SER A 419 -22.47 -7.24 0.60
CA SER A 419 -22.75 -7.01 2.02
C SER A 419 -21.46 -7.19 2.85
N SER A 420 -20.73 -8.29 2.62
CA SER A 420 -19.42 -8.55 3.25
C SER A 420 -18.38 -7.48 2.91
N TYR A 421 -18.40 -6.95 1.68
CA TYR A 421 -17.55 -5.83 1.27
C TYR A 421 -17.78 -4.58 2.11
N PHE A 422 -19.05 -4.17 2.28
CA PHE A 422 -19.38 -2.97 3.05
C PHE A 422 -19.00 -3.12 4.51
N TRP A 423 -19.12 -4.31 5.10
CA TRP A 423 -18.61 -4.60 6.44
C TRP A 423 -17.10 -4.40 6.55
N LEU A 424 -16.33 -4.91 5.59
CA LEU A 424 -14.88 -4.72 5.59
C LEU A 424 -14.48 -3.25 5.32
N GLN A 425 -15.16 -2.57 4.39
CA GLN A 425 -14.96 -1.14 4.14
C GLN A 425 -15.30 -0.31 5.37
N LEU A 426 -16.35 -0.69 6.13
CA LEU A 426 -16.67 -0.07 7.40
C LEU A 426 -15.45 -0.10 8.32
N VAL A 427 -14.85 -1.28 8.51
CA VAL A 427 -13.66 -1.43 9.37
C VAL A 427 -12.51 -0.53 8.92
N LEU A 428 -12.30 -0.39 7.61
CA LEU A 428 -11.27 0.50 7.07
C LEU A 428 -11.54 1.96 7.44
N VAL A 429 -12.79 2.42 7.40
CA VAL A 429 -13.15 3.83 7.67
C VAL A 429 -13.35 4.16 9.16
N LEU A 430 -13.43 3.18 10.07
CA LEU A 430 -13.62 3.41 11.51
C LEU A 430 -12.52 4.27 12.16
N ASP A 431 -11.31 4.27 11.59
CA ASP A 431 -10.21 5.15 12.02
C ASP A 431 -10.52 6.64 11.81
N ALA A 432 -11.43 6.97 10.88
CA ALA A 432 -11.86 8.34 10.63
C ALA A 432 -12.94 8.84 11.61
N LEU A 433 -13.44 7.98 12.50
CA LEU A 433 -14.38 8.35 13.54
C LEU A 433 -13.65 8.99 14.72
N THR A 434 -13.99 10.23 15.07
CA THR A 434 -13.33 10.95 16.18
C THR A 434 -13.65 10.32 17.54
N PRO A 435 -12.79 10.48 18.56
CA PRO A 435 -13.05 9.97 19.91
C PRO A 435 -14.39 10.43 20.50
N VAL A 436 -14.76 11.71 20.31
CA VAL A 436 -16.07 12.22 20.76
C VAL A 436 -17.20 11.50 20.04
N MET A 437 -17.11 11.28 18.73
CA MET A 437 -18.16 10.57 17.99
C MET A 437 -18.25 9.09 18.41
N ARG A 438 -17.12 8.43 18.67
CA ARG A 438 -17.07 7.07 19.23
C ARG A 438 -17.77 7.02 20.60
N HIS A 439 -17.50 7.98 21.47
CA HIS A 439 -18.16 8.07 22.78
C HIS A 439 -19.66 8.34 22.62
N GLN A 440 -20.07 9.21 21.69
CA GLN A 440 -21.49 9.48 21.44
C GLN A 440 -22.22 8.24 20.95
N LEU A 441 -21.60 7.48 20.04
CA LEU A 441 -22.09 6.20 19.53
C LEU A 441 -21.94 5.04 20.52
N ALA A 442 -21.26 5.22 21.66
CA ALA A 442 -20.84 4.13 22.56
C ALA A 442 -20.12 2.98 21.82
N PHE A 443 -19.37 3.32 20.77
CA PHE A 443 -18.73 2.36 19.88
C PHE A 443 -17.28 2.12 20.30
N ASP A 444 -16.95 0.88 20.67
CA ASP A 444 -15.57 0.44 20.82
C ASP A 444 -15.07 -0.21 19.53
N LEU A 445 -13.86 0.15 19.10
CA LEU A 445 -13.20 -0.44 17.93
C LEU A 445 -12.99 -1.96 18.09
N ARG A 446 -13.01 -2.49 19.31
CA ARG A 446 -12.96 -3.95 19.54
C ARG A 446 -14.11 -4.68 18.86
N TYR A 447 -15.29 -4.07 18.70
CA TYR A 447 -16.41 -4.69 17.99
C TYR A 447 -16.10 -4.96 16.51
N ALA A 448 -15.22 -4.17 15.89
CA ALA A 448 -14.74 -4.41 14.54
C ALA A 448 -13.93 -5.72 14.40
N THR A 449 -13.40 -6.26 15.52
CA THR A 449 -12.71 -7.55 15.52
C THR A 449 -13.65 -8.68 15.13
N ILE A 450 -14.93 -8.64 15.54
CA ILE A 450 -15.93 -9.65 15.18
C ILE A 450 -16.11 -9.68 13.65
N VAL A 451 -16.25 -8.51 13.03
CA VAL A 451 -16.37 -8.36 11.58
C VAL A 451 -15.14 -8.92 10.86
N LEU A 452 -13.94 -8.61 11.35
CA LEU A 452 -12.69 -9.11 10.76
C LEU A 452 -12.53 -10.63 10.90
N VAL A 453 -12.91 -11.19 12.04
CA VAL A 453 -12.86 -12.65 12.29
C VAL A 453 -13.87 -13.36 11.38
N LEU A 454 -15.11 -12.87 11.29
CA LEU A 454 -16.11 -13.44 10.39
C LEU A 454 -15.68 -13.36 8.92
N ALA A 455 -15.08 -12.24 8.51
CA ALA A 455 -14.54 -12.10 7.16
C ALA A 455 -13.37 -13.08 6.90
N ALA A 456 -12.47 -13.27 7.86
CA ALA A 456 -11.39 -14.24 7.75
C ALA A 456 -11.91 -15.67 7.68
N LEU A 457 -12.92 -16.02 8.48
CA LEU A 457 -13.60 -17.33 8.42
C LEU A 457 -14.29 -17.53 7.06
N GLY A 458 -14.98 -16.50 6.54
CA GLY A 458 -15.57 -16.53 5.21
C GLY A 458 -14.54 -16.75 4.10
N GLN A 459 -13.34 -16.16 4.23
CA GLN A 459 -12.24 -16.41 3.30
C GLN A 459 -11.69 -17.83 3.40
N VAL A 460 -11.56 -18.38 4.60
CA VAL A 460 -11.16 -19.78 4.79
C VAL A 460 -12.21 -20.70 4.17
N ALA A 461 -13.49 -20.46 4.43
CA ALA A 461 -14.59 -21.25 3.86
C ALA A 461 -14.58 -21.19 2.32
N LEU A 462 -14.47 -20.01 1.72
CA LEU A 462 -14.38 -19.86 0.26
C LEU A 462 -13.11 -20.52 -0.31
N THR A 463 -12.00 -20.52 0.43
CA THR A 463 -10.77 -21.20 -0.01
C THR A 463 -10.93 -22.72 0.03
N LEU A 464 -11.53 -23.25 1.10
CA LEU A 464 -11.85 -24.68 1.22
C LEU A 464 -12.84 -25.12 0.14
N GLU A 465 -13.82 -24.27 -0.15
CA GLU A 465 -14.77 -24.48 -1.24
C GLU A 465 -14.08 -24.53 -2.61
N LEU A 466 -13.13 -23.62 -2.84
CA LEU A 466 -12.37 -23.57 -4.07
C LEU A 466 -11.46 -24.78 -4.27
N MET A 467 -10.88 -25.31 -3.18
CA MET A 467 -9.83 -26.33 -3.23
C MET A 467 -10.32 -27.75 -2.94
N VAL A 468 -11.29 -27.94 -2.06
CA VAL A 468 -11.64 -29.24 -1.46
C VAL A 468 -13.09 -29.64 -1.72
N TRP A 469 -14.07 -28.76 -1.43
CA TRP A 469 -15.47 -29.16 -1.38
C TRP A 469 -16.18 -29.14 -2.75
N ASP A 470 -15.99 -28.10 -3.56
CA ASP A 470 -16.65 -27.90 -4.86
C ASP A 470 -18.20 -28.02 -4.86
N ASN A 471 -18.85 -27.85 -3.70
CA ASN A 471 -20.29 -27.80 -3.50
C ASN A 471 -20.98 -26.61 -4.19
N TRP A 472 -20.29 -25.47 -4.32
CA TRP A 472 -20.82 -24.22 -4.88
C TRP A 472 -20.71 -24.16 -6.41
N GLU A 473 -20.12 -25.18 -7.05
CA GLU A 473 -19.93 -25.27 -8.50
C GLU A 473 -19.28 -24.00 -9.11
N LEU A 474 -18.33 -23.38 -8.41
CA LEU A 474 -17.74 -22.10 -8.80
C LEU A 474 -17.07 -22.20 -10.18
N GLN A 475 -17.31 -21.22 -11.06
CA GLN A 475 -16.79 -21.27 -12.43
C GLN A 475 -15.35 -20.75 -12.50
N ASP A 476 -14.41 -21.52 -13.06
CA ASP A 476 -13.07 -21.01 -13.37
C ASP A 476 -13.05 -20.36 -14.76
N ARG A 477 -13.41 -19.07 -14.82
CA ARG A 477 -13.39 -18.31 -16.07
C ARG A 477 -12.01 -17.79 -16.40
N VAL A 478 -11.77 -17.62 -17.70
CA VAL A 478 -10.59 -16.93 -18.22
C VAL A 478 -10.89 -15.43 -18.25
N LEU A 479 -10.22 -14.65 -17.40
CA LEU A 479 -10.33 -13.18 -17.33
C LEU A 479 -9.83 -12.52 -18.61
N VAL A 480 -8.69 -12.99 -19.10
CA VAL A 480 -8.02 -12.45 -20.28
C VAL A 480 -7.48 -13.64 -21.06
N ASP A 481 -7.98 -13.78 -22.28
CA ASP A 481 -7.43 -14.65 -23.31
C ASP A 481 -7.02 -13.76 -24.49
N ARG A 482 -5.72 -13.52 -24.62
CA ARG A 482 -5.18 -12.69 -25.70
C ARG A 482 -3.92 -13.33 -26.23
N GLU A 483 -3.76 -13.30 -27.54
CA GLU A 483 -2.51 -13.62 -28.19
C GLU A 483 -1.69 -12.33 -28.34
N VAL A 484 -0.50 -12.31 -27.74
CA VAL A 484 0.40 -11.16 -27.80
C VAL A 484 1.75 -11.65 -28.31
N PHE A 485 2.23 -11.09 -29.43
CA PHE A 485 3.45 -11.53 -30.11
C PHE A 485 3.44 -13.03 -30.51
N GLY A 486 2.29 -13.55 -30.94
CA GLY A 486 2.16 -14.95 -31.34
C GLY A 486 2.18 -15.94 -30.17
N ARG A 487 2.00 -15.46 -28.93
CA ARG A 487 2.01 -16.29 -27.72
C ARG A 487 0.70 -16.12 -26.95
N PRO A 488 0.07 -17.22 -26.51
CA PRO A 488 -1.17 -17.17 -25.75
C PRO A 488 -0.91 -16.68 -24.32
N MET A 489 -1.61 -15.62 -23.94
CA MET A 489 -1.64 -15.04 -22.61
C MET A 489 -3.02 -15.31 -22.00
N VAL A 490 -3.07 -16.35 -21.17
CA VAL A 490 -4.29 -16.78 -20.46
C VAL A 490 -4.16 -16.41 -18.99
N PHE A 491 -5.12 -15.65 -18.47
CA PHE A 491 -5.28 -15.38 -17.05
C PHE A 491 -6.61 -15.92 -16.56
N ARG A 492 -6.58 -16.75 -15.52
CA ARG A 492 -7.76 -17.33 -14.89
C ARG A 492 -8.17 -16.58 -13.62
N VAL A 493 -9.47 -16.59 -13.32
CA VAL A 493 -10.04 -15.91 -12.14
C VAL A 493 -9.53 -16.55 -10.85
N VAL A 494 -9.57 -17.89 -10.73
CA VAL A 494 -9.31 -18.60 -9.47
C VAL A 494 -7.89 -18.33 -8.93
N PRO A 495 -6.81 -18.46 -9.73
CA PRO A 495 -5.45 -18.15 -9.29
C PRO A 495 -5.26 -16.70 -8.86
N PHE A 496 -5.88 -15.78 -9.59
CA PHE A 496 -5.86 -14.37 -9.25
C PHE A 496 -6.59 -14.11 -7.93
N LEU A 497 -7.78 -14.68 -7.74
CA LEU A 497 -8.55 -14.58 -6.50
C LEU A 497 -7.78 -15.15 -5.30
N PHE A 498 -7.18 -16.34 -5.43
CA PHE A 498 -6.48 -17.01 -4.34
C PHE A 498 -5.36 -16.14 -3.75
N SER A 499 -4.56 -15.50 -4.62
CA SER A 499 -3.54 -14.52 -4.23
C SER A 499 -4.12 -13.33 -3.46
N ARG A 500 -5.25 -12.79 -3.91
CA ARG A 500 -5.93 -11.68 -3.22
C ARG A 500 -6.51 -12.12 -1.88
N MET A 501 -7.10 -13.30 -1.81
CA MET A 501 -7.63 -13.86 -0.55
C MET A 501 -6.55 -14.04 0.49
N LEU A 502 -5.40 -14.64 0.13
CA LEU A 502 -4.27 -14.79 1.06
C LEU A 502 -3.77 -13.41 1.54
N THR A 503 -3.68 -12.44 0.63
CA THR A 503 -3.31 -11.06 0.98
C THR A 503 -4.31 -10.47 1.96
N VAL A 504 -5.60 -10.46 1.63
CA VAL A 504 -6.63 -9.87 2.51
C VAL A 504 -6.67 -10.60 3.85
N PHE A 505 -6.54 -11.92 3.88
CA PHE A 505 -6.50 -12.72 5.10
C PHE A 505 -5.37 -12.30 6.05
N LEU A 506 -4.13 -12.22 5.54
CA LEU A 506 -2.97 -11.78 6.34
C LEU A 506 -3.13 -10.35 6.85
N TRP A 507 -3.75 -9.48 6.06
CA TRP A 507 -4.06 -8.11 6.46
C TRP A 507 -5.19 -8.03 7.49
N CYS A 508 -6.23 -8.86 7.39
CA CYS A 508 -7.26 -9.01 8.42
C CYS A 508 -6.63 -9.46 9.74
N MET A 509 -5.75 -10.47 9.71
CA MET A 509 -5.03 -10.94 10.91
C MET A 509 -4.13 -9.84 11.51
N ARG A 510 -3.44 -9.05 10.67
CA ARG A 510 -2.68 -7.87 11.12
C ARG A 510 -3.59 -6.86 11.84
N LEU A 511 -4.77 -6.59 11.31
CA LEU A 511 -5.72 -5.64 11.91
C LEU A 511 -6.27 -6.17 13.24
N VAL A 512 -6.64 -7.44 13.30
CA VAL A 512 -7.07 -8.12 14.55
C VAL A 512 -5.97 -8.04 15.60
N TRP A 513 -4.73 -8.38 15.24
CA TRP A 513 -3.58 -8.29 16.14
C TRP A 513 -3.37 -6.87 16.67
N ARG A 514 -3.53 -5.85 15.82
CA ARG A 514 -3.44 -4.44 16.24
C ARG A 514 -4.57 -4.00 17.15
N MET A 515 -5.79 -4.47 16.92
CA MET A 515 -6.93 -4.22 17.80
C MET A 515 -6.73 -4.86 19.17
N TRP A 516 -6.15 -6.06 19.20
CA TRP A 516 -5.86 -6.80 20.41
C TRP A 516 -4.73 -6.18 21.23
N THR A 517 -3.64 -5.77 20.57
CA THR A 517 -2.45 -5.16 21.20
C THR A 517 -2.55 -3.64 21.36
N ARG A 518 -3.77 -3.12 21.48
CA ARG A 518 -4.03 -1.69 21.61
C ARG A 518 -3.98 -1.27 23.08
N ASP A 519 -3.13 -0.30 23.39
CA ASP A 519 -2.94 0.20 24.75
C ASP A 519 -3.98 1.29 25.10
N HIS A 520 -4.39 2.11 24.12
CA HIS A 520 -5.28 3.26 24.35
C HIS A 520 -6.55 3.24 23.46
N PRO A 521 -7.75 3.57 23.97
CA PRO A 521 -9.00 3.55 23.19
C PRO A 521 -9.05 4.53 22.01
N SER A 522 -8.26 5.61 22.09
CA SER A 522 -8.13 6.64 21.04
C SER A 522 -7.02 6.36 20.03
N GLU A 523 -6.35 5.20 20.13
CA GLU A 523 -5.32 4.79 19.17
C GLU A 523 -5.95 4.45 17.81
N LEU A 524 -5.28 4.89 16.75
CA LEU A 524 -5.64 4.64 15.35
C LEU A 524 -4.96 3.35 14.88
N ILE A 525 -5.71 2.51 14.16
CA ILE A 525 -5.25 1.16 13.79
C ILE A 525 -4.48 1.16 12.47
N LEU A 526 -4.98 1.93 11.50
CA LEU A 526 -4.60 1.92 10.10
C LEU A 526 -3.79 3.18 9.75
N LEU A 527 -4.12 4.32 10.36
CA LEU A 527 -3.32 5.54 10.23
C LEU A 527 -2.09 5.50 11.15
N LEU A 528 -0.90 5.46 10.55
CA LEU A 528 0.37 5.48 11.27
C LEU A 528 1.15 6.79 11.01
N GLY A 529 1.91 7.22 12.01
CA GLY A 529 2.72 8.43 12.00
C GLY A 529 4.09 8.23 11.37
N ASN A 530 4.58 9.26 10.68
CA ASN A 530 5.95 9.26 10.16
C ASN A 530 6.92 9.63 11.29
N VAL A 531 8.08 8.98 11.27
CA VAL A 531 9.11 9.16 12.29
C VAL A 531 10.39 9.66 11.63
N GLU A 532 11.06 10.60 12.27
CA GLU A 532 12.36 11.13 11.85
C GLU A 532 13.36 11.13 13.00
N TYR A 533 14.64 11.24 12.66
CA TYR A 533 15.68 11.49 13.64
C TYR A 533 16.77 12.37 13.05
N VAL A 534 17.39 13.18 13.92
CA VAL A 534 18.51 14.04 13.54
C VAL A 534 19.79 13.26 13.74
N TYR A 535 20.48 12.95 12.65
CA TYR A 535 21.81 12.34 12.71
C TYR A 535 22.83 13.26 12.05
N LYS A 536 23.59 13.97 12.88
CA LYS A 536 24.81 14.68 12.42
C LYS A 536 25.94 13.67 12.34
N SER A 537 26.16 13.12 11.15
CA SER A 537 27.40 12.39 10.87
C SER A 537 28.58 13.34 11.02
N ASN A 538 29.59 12.99 11.82
CA ASN A 538 30.83 13.80 11.97
C ASN A 538 31.58 14.03 10.64
N ARG A 539 31.19 13.38 9.54
CA ARG A 539 31.67 13.71 8.18
C ARG A 539 31.07 15.00 7.61
N GLY A 540 30.13 15.65 8.31
CA GLY A 540 29.49 16.92 7.93
C GLY A 540 30.37 18.17 8.06
N GLN A 541 31.66 18.02 8.41
CA GLN A 541 32.64 19.09 8.26
C GLN A 541 33.36 19.04 6.90
N GLN A 542 33.10 18.01 6.07
CA GLN A 542 33.53 17.99 4.68
C GLN A 542 32.40 18.46 3.75
N ARG A 543 32.52 19.75 3.43
CA ARG A 543 31.93 20.48 2.29
C ARG A 543 30.45 20.86 2.42
N PRO A 544 30.13 22.17 2.53
CA PRO A 544 28.80 22.63 2.13
C PRO A 544 28.56 22.17 0.69
N TYR A 545 27.49 21.42 0.51
CA TYR A 545 27.00 20.94 -0.78
C TYR A 545 26.93 22.13 -1.75
N GLN A 546 27.87 22.18 -2.71
CA GLN A 546 27.90 23.15 -3.80
C GLN A 546 26.73 22.91 -4.76
N TRP A 547 25.51 23.23 -4.33
CA TRP A 547 24.32 23.27 -5.21
C TRP A 547 24.40 24.39 -6.27
N ARG A 548 25.42 25.26 -6.22
CA ARG A 548 25.52 26.46 -7.06
C ARG A 548 26.14 26.25 -8.45
N ARG A 549 26.71 25.08 -8.79
CA ARG A 549 27.35 24.85 -10.11
C ARG A 549 26.74 23.77 -11.02
N GLN A 550 25.87 22.88 -10.53
CA GLN A 550 25.25 21.84 -11.39
C GLN A 550 23.86 22.17 -11.91
N THR A 551 23.18 23.19 -11.36
CA THR A 551 21.85 23.63 -11.82
C THR A 551 21.86 24.31 -13.19
N THR A 552 23.00 24.80 -13.68
CA THR A 552 23.12 25.39 -15.02
C THR A 552 23.19 24.34 -16.12
N VAL A 553 23.79 23.17 -15.86
CA VAL A 553 23.94 22.11 -16.88
C VAL A 553 22.66 21.27 -17.01
N THR A 554 21.97 21.00 -15.91
CA THR A 554 20.70 20.26 -15.93
C THR A 554 19.52 21.11 -16.43
N ARG A 555 19.49 22.43 -16.18
CA ARG A 555 18.50 23.33 -16.82
C ARG A 555 18.66 23.40 -18.34
N ARG A 556 19.89 23.34 -18.87
CA ARG A 556 20.12 23.30 -20.33
C ARG A 556 19.62 21.98 -20.94
N ARG A 557 19.89 20.83 -20.31
CA ARG A 557 19.42 19.52 -20.80
C ARG A 557 17.89 19.38 -20.77
N TRP A 558 17.22 19.88 -19.73
CA TRP A 558 15.75 19.86 -19.67
C TRP A 558 15.10 20.81 -20.68
N LYS A 559 15.68 22.00 -20.93
CA LYS A 559 15.16 22.93 -21.96
C LYS A 559 15.30 22.37 -23.38
N VAL A 560 16.33 21.57 -23.65
CA VAL A 560 16.51 20.88 -24.94
C VAL A 560 15.47 19.78 -25.12
N TRP A 561 15.23 18.97 -24.09
CA TRP A 561 14.20 17.92 -24.15
C TRP A 561 12.79 18.49 -24.33
N THR A 562 12.43 19.57 -23.62
CA THR A 562 11.11 20.21 -23.79
C THR A 562 10.93 20.85 -25.16
N LYS A 563 11.99 21.41 -25.76
CA LYS A 563 11.94 21.93 -27.13
C LYS A 563 11.73 20.80 -28.14
N VAL A 564 12.48 19.70 -28.03
CA VAL A 564 12.34 18.55 -28.94
C VAL A 564 10.92 17.98 -28.89
N THR A 565 10.34 17.77 -27.71
CA THR A 565 8.95 17.26 -27.59
C THR A 565 7.90 18.23 -28.11
N GLN A 566 8.11 19.55 -28.00
CA GLN A 566 7.16 20.54 -28.56
C GLN A 566 7.24 20.61 -30.09
N THR A 567 8.41 20.40 -30.69
CA THR A 567 8.54 20.34 -32.15
C THR A 567 7.91 19.07 -32.72
N THR A 568 8.05 17.92 -32.05
CA THR A 568 7.43 16.65 -32.49
C THR A 568 5.90 16.68 -32.36
N LEU A 569 5.36 17.35 -31.35
CA LEU A 569 3.90 17.54 -31.17
C LEU A 569 3.28 18.56 -32.15
N ARG A 570 4.06 19.49 -32.69
CA ARG A 570 3.59 20.37 -33.78
C ARG A 570 3.62 19.68 -35.14
N ALA A 571 4.57 18.78 -35.38
CA ALA A 571 4.68 18.03 -36.64
C ALA A 571 3.59 16.94 -36.81
N THR A 572 2.88 16.57 -35.75
CA THR A 572 1.85 15.52 -35.76
C THR A 572 0.42 16.06 -35.69
N ARG A 573 0.23 17.39 -35.68
CA ARG A 573 -1.10 17.98 -35.79
C ARG A 573 -1.51 18.00 -37.27
N ILE A 574 -2.10 16.90 -37.71
CA ILE A 574 -2.86 16.82 -38.96
C ILE A 574 -4.05 17.78 -38.78
N GLU A 575 -4.07 18.84 -39.58
CA GLU A 575 -5.21 19.76 -39.65
C GLU A 575 -6.41 19.02 -40.28
N PRO A 576 -7.60 19.08 -39.67
CA PRO A 576 -8.80 18.56 -40.32
C PRO A 576 -9.12 19.43 -41.54
N THR A 577 -9.18 18.81 -42.70
CA THR A 577 -9.67 19.42 -43.93
C THR A 577 -11.09 19.96 -43.73
N PRO A 578 -11.39 21.20 -44.15
CA PRO A 578 -12.73 21.74 -44.08
C PRO A 578 -13.65 21.02 -45.06
N VAL A 579 -14.75 20.47 -44.55
CA VAL A 579 -15.85 19.94 -45.35
C VAL A 579 -16.56 21.11 -46.01
N VAL A 580 -16.40 21.23 -47.33
CA VAL A 580 -17.18 22.14 -48.17
C VAL A 580 -18.58 21.54 -48.32
N VAL A 581 -19.57 22.21 -47.74
CA VAL A 581 -20.99 21.91 -47.93
C VAL A 581 -21.44 22.72 -49.14
N ASP A 582 -21.56 22.07 -50.30
CA ASP A 582 -22.16 22.64 -51.49
C ASP A 582 -23.69 22.63 -51.35
N THR A 583 -24.27 23.80 -51.14
CA THR A 583 -25.71 24.05 -51.35
C THR A 583 -25.90 24.52 -52.80
N GLY A 584 -26.11 23.56 -53.71
CA GLY A 584 -26.47 23.80 -55.10
C GLY A 584 -27.97 23.60 -55.32
N GLU A 585 -28.70 24.70 -55.27
CA GLU A 585 -30.10 24.85 -55.64
C GLU A 585 -30.17 25.12 -57.15
N GLU A 586 -30.75 24.24 -57.98
CA GLU A 586 -31.26 24.68 -59.28
C GLU A 586 -32.47 23.89 -59.79
N ARG A 587 -33.58 24.62 -59.78
CA ARG A 587 -34.79 24.62 -60.61
C ARG A 587 -34.87 23.60 -61.75
N THR A 588 -35.98 22.87 -61.73
CA THR A 588 -36.62 22.30 -62.93
C THR A 588 -37.62 23.30 -63.53
N PRO A 589 -37.70 23.37 -64.87
CA PRO A 589 -38.95 23.71 -65.53
C PRO A 589 -39.33 22.61 -66.54
N ASN A 590 -40.58 22.14 -66.48
CA ASN A 590 -41.47 22.01 -67.65
C ASN A 590 -42.66 21.09 -67.34
N THR A 591 -43.78 21.76 -67.10
CA THR A 591 -45.10 21.51 -67.67
C THR A 591 -45.19 20.33 -68.66
N LYS A 592 -45.95 19.30 -68.29
CA LYS A 592 -46.62 18.38 -69.23
C LYS A 592 -48.11 18.74 -69.30
N GLN A 593 -48.58 19.04 -70.50
CA GLN A 593 -49.98 19.19 -70.88
C GLN A 593 -50.31 18.11 -71.92
N SER A 594 -51.57 17.64 -71.93
CA SER A 594 -52.19 16.61 -72.79
C SER A 594 -52.04 15.16 -72.27
N SER A 595 -53.02 14.62 -71.53
CA SER A 595 -54.35 14.11 -71.95
C SER A 595 -54.30 12.75 -72.67
N LYS A 596 -54.79 11.68 -72.02
CA LYS A 596 -55.89 10.80 -72.48
C LYS A 596 -55.97 9.47 -71.70
N SER A 597 -57.15 9.26 -71.12
CA SER A 597 -57.96 8.03 -71.04
C SER A 597 -57.39 6.69 -70.50
N MET A 598 -57.96 6.23 -69.37
CA MET A 598 -58.80 5.01 -69.25
C MET A 598 -59.18 4.80 -67.77
N ARG A 599 -60.46 4.97 -67.43
CA ARG A 599 -61.48 3.95 -67.09
C ARG A 599 -61.51 3.54 -65.60
N TRP A 600 -62.58 4.05 -64.98
CA TRP A 600 -63.39 3.61 -63.84
C TRP A 600 -62.70 3.28 -62.52
#